data_AF-A0A958Y8F0-F1
#
_entry.id   AF-A0A958Y8F0-F1
#
_cell.length_a   1.000
_cell.length_b   1.000
_cell.length_c   1.000
_cell.angle_alpha   90.00
_cell.angle_beta   90.00
_cell.angle_gamma   90.00
#
_symmetry.space_group_name_H-M   'P 1'
#
loop_
_entity.id
_entity.type
_entity.pdbx_description
1 polymer ?
#
loop_
_entity_poly.entity_id
_entity_poly.type
_entity_poly.pdbx_seq_one_letter_code
_entity_poly.pdbx_strand_id
1 'polypeptide(L)'
;EFEIECDHFIPLFGLAPKLGPIADWGLEIEKNAIKVNNSLDYQTNIPGIFAIGDVNTYPGKLKLILCGFHEATLMCQAAYQIINPGKKYVLKYTTVSGVDGFDGSRKEAPKQVVKAIE
;
A
#
# COMPACT_ATOMS: atom_id res chain seq x y z
N GLU A 1 31.46 23.35 30.33
CA GLU A 1 30.95 23.82 29.03
C GLU A 1 32.03 23.53 27.99
N PHE A 2 31.67 23.13 26.77
CA PHE A 2 32.62 22.71 25.73
C PHE A 2 32.32 23.49 24.45
N GLU A 3 33.33 24.17 23.92
CA GLU A 3 33.22 25.03 22.74
C GLU A 3 34.25 24.60 21.69
N ILE A 4 33.82 24.58 20.41
CA ILE A 4 34.65 24.31 19.23
C ILE A 4 34.29 25.36 18.18
N GLU A 5 35.29 26.03 17.59
CA GLU A 5 35.08 26.83 16.38
C GLU A 5 34.79 25.92 15.18
N CYS A 6 33.74 26.25 14.42
CA CYS A 6 33.34 25.51 13.23
C CYS A 6 32.72 26.46 12.19
N ASP A 7 33.12 26.32 10.92
CA ASP A 7 32.49 27.04 9.81
C ASP A 7 31.12 26.46 9.44
N HIS A 8 31.00 25.13 9.47
CA HIS A 8 29.80 24.40 9.09
C HIS A 8 29.53 23.20 9.98
N PHE A 9 28.30 23.13 10.50
CA PHE A 9 27.79 21.99 11.27
C PHE A 9 26.71 21.27 10.46
N ILE A 10 26.95 20.01 10.09
CA ILE A 10 26.01 19.17 9.32
C ILE A 10 25.58 17.98 10.19
N PRO A 11 24.53 18.13 11.00
CA PRO A 11 24.04 17.04 11.84
C PRO A 11 23.27 16.00 11.03
N LEU A 12 23.90 14.84 10.80
CA LEU A 12 23.31 13.70 10.09
C LEU A 12 22.71 12.67 11.07
N PHE A 13 21.80 13.11 11.94
CA PHE A 13 21.22 12.26 12.99
C PHE A 13 20.18 11.23 12.52
N GLY A 14 19.84 11.24 11.22
CA GLY A 14 18.84 10.36 10.65
C GLY A 14 17.40 10.84 10.89
N LEU A 15 16.43 9.94 10.73
CA LEU A 15 15.00 10.24 10.79
C LEU A 15 14.34 9.44 11.92
N ALA A 16 13.48 10.11 12.70
CA ALA A 16 12.65 9.48 13.72
C ALA A 16 11.19 9.43 13.25
N PRO A 17 10.59 8.24 13.06
CA PRO A 17 9.21 8.14 12.63
C PRO A 17 8.26 8.61 13.73
N LYS A 18 7.34 9.51 13.38
CA LYS A 18 6.26 9.98 14.26
C LYS A 18 4.98 10.00 13.45
N LEU A 19 3.85 9.64 14.08
CA LEU A 19 2.53 9.72 13.45
C LEU A 19 2.19 11.17 13.07
N GLY A 20 2.69 12.13 13.85
CA GLY A 20 2.54 13.55 13.56
C GLY A 20 1.07 13.96 13.49
N PRO A 21 0.68 14.83 12.55
CA PRO A 21 -0.69 15.33 12.42
C PRO A 21 -1.75 14.24 12.17
N ILE A 22 -1.36 13.05 11.68
CA ILE A 22 -2.29 11.94 11.43
C ILE A 22 -2.96 11.47 12.73
N ALA A 23 -2.31 11.68 13.88
CA ALA A 23 -2.86 11.36 15.20
C ALA A 23 -4.18 12.12 15.49
N ASP A 24 -4.36 13.29 14.89
CA ASP A 24 -5.49 14.18 15.16
C ASP A 24 -6.64 14.03 14.15
N TRP A 25 -6.55 13.06 13.22
CA TRP A 25 -7.54 12.86 12.16
C TRP A 25 -8.81 12.11 12.62
N GLY A 26 -8.95 11.82 13.91
CA GLY A 26 -10.07 11.03 14.46
C GLY A 26 -9.98 9.54 14.13
N LEU A 27 -8.79 9.06 13.75
CA LEU A 27 -8.53 7.66 13.49
C LEU A 27 -8.43 6.87 14.80
N GLU A 28 -8.95 5.66 14.82
CA GLU A 28 -8.74 4.74 15.93
C GLU A 28 -7.28 4.27 15.92
N ILE A 29 -6.53 4.65 16.97
CA ILE A 29 -5.09 4.39 17.07
C ILE A 29 -4.82 3.51 18.30
N GLU A 30 -4.05 2.44 18.09
CA GLU A 30 -3.55 1.57 19.16
C GLU A 30 -2.01 1.56 19.11
N LYS A 31 -1.35 1.97 20.19
CA LYS A 31 0.13 1.98 20.31
C LYS A 31 0.84 2.68 19.13
N ASN A 32 0.35 3.87 18.74
CA ASN A 32 0.86 4.65 17.59
C ASN A 32 0.69 4.00 16.21
N ALA A 33 -0.24 3.05 16.06
CA ALA A 33 -0.61 2.45 14.79
C ALA A 33 -2.13 2.54 14.56
N ILE A 34 -2.54 2.76 13.32
CA ILE A 34 -3.94 2.92 12.91
C ILE A 34 -4.61 1.55 12.90
N LYS A 35 -5.68 1.38 13.65
CA LYS A 35 -6.45 0.14 13.64
C LYS A 35 -7.24 -0.01 12.34
N VAL A 36 -7.26 -1.22 11.80
CA VAL A 36 -7.94 -1.51 10.54
C VAL A 36 -8.71 -2.82 10.57
N ASN A 37 -9.68 -2.98 9.67
CA ASN A 37 -10.40 -4.23 9.45
C ASN A 37 -9.63 -5.16 8.50
N ASN A 38 -8.78 -6.02 9.05
CA ASN A 38 -7.99 -6.98 8.27
C ASN A 38 -8.79 -8.18 7.75
N SER A 39 -10.05 -8.33 8.14
CA SER A 39 -10.90 -9.42 7.63
C SER A 39 -11.52 -9.10 6.26
N LEU A 40 -11.51 -7.83 5.84
CA LEU A 40 -12.18 -7.40 4.63
C LEU A 40 -11.26 -6.62 3.69
N ASP A 41 -10.86 -5.40 4.07
CA ASP A 41 -10.33 -4.41 3.12
C ASP A 41 -9.29 -3.45 3.71
N TYR A 42 -8.90 -3.64 4.98
CA TYR A 42 -7.99 -2.76 5.72
C TYR A 42 -8.48 -1.31 5.85
N GLN A 43 -9.80 -1.12 5.84
CA GLN A 43 -10.41 0.18 6.14
C GLN A 43 -10.23 0.53 7.62
N THR A 44 -10.09 1.82 7.89
CA THR A 44 -10.05 2.38 9.25
C THR A 44 -11.47 2.49 9.83
N ASN A 45 -11.62 3.12 10.99
CA ASN A 45 -12.93 3.49 11.53
C ASN A 45 -13.67 4.55 10.69
N ILE A 46 -12.99 5.24 9.77
CA ILE A 46 -13.59 6.25 8.90
C ILE A 46 -13.83 5.63 7.51
N PRO A 47 -15.09 5.55 7.04
CA PRO A 47 -15.40 4.97 5.73
C PRO A 47 -14.65 5.65 4.58
N GLY A 48 -14.06 4.83 3.70
CA GLY A 48 -13.26 5.31 2.56
C GLY A 48 -11.83 5.73 2.90
N ILE A 49 -11.43 5.71 4.18
CA ILE A 49 -10.04 5.90 4.60
C ILE A 49 -9.44 4.54 4.98
N PHE A 50 -8.30 4.21 4.39
CA PHE A 50 -7.60 2.95 4.56
C PHE A 50 -6.19 3.18 5.12
N ALA A 51 -5.64 2.20 5.82
CA ALA A 51 -4.25 2.22 6.27
C ALA A 51 -3.58 0.87 6.03
N ILE A 52 -2.41 0.88 5.40
CA ILE A 52 -1.65 -0.32 5.01
C ILE A 52 -0.16 -0.17 5.34
N GLY A 53 0.55 -1.28 5.45
CA GLY A 53 1.98 -1.29 5.76
C GLY A 53 2.26 -1.06 7.24
N ASP A 54 3.40 -0.45 7.58
CA ASP A 54 3.88 -0.35 8.96
C ASP A 54 3.07 0.58 9.86
N VAL A 55 2.23 1.42 9.26
CA VAL A 55 1.39 2.41 9.97
C VAL A 55 0.14 1.80 10.59
N ASN A 56 -0.29 0.61 10.16
CA ASN A 56 -1.51 -0.02 10.66
C ASN A 56 -1.27 -1.10 11.73
N THR A 57 -2.34 -1.54 12.36
CA THR A 57 -2.35 -2.66 13.31
C THR A 57 -3.64 -3.47 13.24
N TYR A 58 -3.52 -4.77 13.49
CA TYR A 58 -4.59 -5.76 13.60
C TYR A 58 -4.05 -7.04 14.25
N PRO A 59 -4.90 -7.96 14.75
CA PRO A 59 -4.45 -9.19 15.39
C PRO A 59 -3.51 -10.00 14.50
N GLY A 60 -2.31 -10.31 15.00
CA GLY A 60 -1.30 -11.10 14.28
C GLY A 60 -0.49 -10.32 13.21
N LYS A 61 -0.61 -8.99 13.14
CA LYS A 61 0.19 -8.17 12.21
C LYS A 61 1.69 -8.43 12.35
N LEU A 62 2.33 -8.75 11.22
CA LEU A 62 3.79 -8.72 11.06
C LEU A 62 4.18 -7.48 10.23
N LYS A 63 5.15 -6.70 10.72
CA LYS A 63 5.67 -5.51 10.02
C LYS A 63 6.73 -5.91 9.00
N LEU A 64 6.26 -6.50 7.90
CA LEU A 64 7.09 -6.94 6.78
C LEU A 64 6.66 -6.23 5.50
N ILE A 65 7.62 -5.96 4.62
CA ILE A 65 7.37 -5.44 3.27
C ILE A 65 6.36 -6.34 2.54
N LEU A 66 6.49 -7.67 2.68
CA LEU A 66 5.57 -8.66 2.13
C LEU A 66 4.11 -8.43 2.58
N CYS A 67 3.89 -8.21 3.87
CA CYS A 67 2.55 -7.98 4.42
C CYS A 67 1.94 -6.70 3.82
N GLY A 68 2.74 -5.63 3.72
CA GLY A 68 2.31 -4.39 3.08
C GLY A 68 1.82 -4.57 1.64
N PHE A 69 2.48 -5.41 0.84
CA PHE A 69 2.02 -5.71 -0.53
C PHE A 69 0.67 -6.45 -0.58
N HIS A 70 0.47 -7.43 0.30
CA HIS A 70 -0.82 -8.12 0.40
C HIS A 70 -1.93 -7.16 0.83
N GLU A 71 -1.67 -6.33 1.84
CA GLU A 71 -2.59 -5.31 2.34
C GLU A 71 -2.98 -4.31 1.25
N ALA A 72 -1.99 -3.82 0.49
CA ALA A 72 -2.21 -2.93 -0.64
C ALA A 72 -3.14 -3.54 -1.68
N THR A 73 -3.01 -4.84 -1.96
CA THR A 73 -3.81 -5.53 -2.96
C THR A 73 -5.30 -5.50 -2.60
N LEU A 74 -5.65 -5.83 -1.35
CA LEU A 74 -7.04 -5.83 -0.90
C LEU A 74 -7.60 -4.41 -0.74
N MET A 75 -6.81 -3.48 -0.21
CA MET A 75 -7.21 -2.08 -0.09
C MET A 75 -7.53 -1.47 -1.47
N CYS A 76 -6.67 -1.67 -2.47
CA CYS A 76 -6.88 -1.14 -3.82
C CYS A 76 -8.16 -1.70 -4.48
N GLN A 77 -8.51 -2.97 -4.23
CA GLN A 77 -9.77 -3.55 -4.71
C GLN A 77 -10.98 -2.84 -4.10
N ALA A 78 -10.97 -2.59 -2.80
CA ALA A 78 -12.05 -1.89 -2.11
C ALA A 78 -12.13 -0.42 -2.55
N ALA A 79 -11.00 0.28 -2.61
CA ALA A 79 -10.92 1.65 -3.07
C ALA A 79 -11.45 1.79 -4.52
N TYR A 80 -11.15 0.84 -5.41
CA TYR A 80 -11.64 0.85 -6.79
C TYR A 80 -13.17 0.90 -6.86
N GLN A 81 -13.86 0.13 -6.02
CA GLN A 81 -15.34 0.10 -5.98
C GLN A 81 -15.93 1.43 -5.50
N ILE A 82 -15.24 2.12 -4.59
CA ILE A 82 -15.64 3.46 -4.11
C ILE A 82 -15.50 4.50 -5.22
N ILE A 83 -14.36 4.50 -5.94
CA ILE A 83 -14.11 5.50 -7.01
C ILE A 83 -14.86 5.21 -8.32
N ASN A 84 -15.32 3.97 -8.52
CA ASN A 84 -16.07 3.55 -9.71
C ASN A 84 -17.40 2.89 -9.33
N PRO A 85 -18.35 3.63 -8.74
CA PRO A 85 -19.62 3.06 -8.30
C PRO A 85 -20.37 2.43 -9.48
N GLY A 86 -20.91 1.23 -9.27
CA GLY A 86 -21.63 0.46 -10.29
C GLY A 86 -20.76 -0.27 -11.33
N LYS A 87 -19.43 -0.10 -11.31
CA LYS A 87 -18.53 -0.87 -12.18
C LYS A 87 -18.02 -2.12 -11.46
N LYS A 88 -18.41 -3.29 -11.97
CA LYS A 88 -17.83 -4.55 -11.51
C LYS A 88 -16.39 -4.67 -12.00
N TYR A 89 -15.43 -4.72 -11.08
CA TYR A 89 -14.04 -4.99 -11.44
C TYR A 89 -13.90 -6.47 -11.81
N VAL A 90 -13.34 -6.75 -12.99
CA VAL A 90 -13.03 -8.11 -13.43
C VAL A 90 -11.54 -8.33 -13.21
N LEU A 91 -11.19 -9.02 -12.13
CA LEU A 91 -9.80 -9.38 -11.84
C LEU A 91 -9.30 -10.34 -12.92
N LYS A 92 -8.32 -9.89 -13.70
CA LYS A 92 -7.59 -10.71 -14.67
C LYS A 92 -6.22 -11.04 -14.10
N TYR A 93 -5.73 -12.25 -14.36
CA TYR A 93 -4.35 -12.59 -14.03
C TYR A 93 -3.39 -11.68 -14.79
N THR A 94 -2.40 -11.12 -14.10
CA THR A 94 -1.43 -10.20 -14.71
C THR A 94 -0.63 -10.86 -15.83
N THR A 95 -0.44 -12.18 -15.76
CA THR A 95 0.21 -13.01 -16.78
C THR A 95 -0.49 -12.99 -18.14
N VAL A 96 -1.80 -12.72 -18.19
CA VAL A 96 -2.57 -12.68 -19.44
C VAL A 96 -2.97 -11.25 -19.85
N SER A 97 -2.91 -10.31 -18.93
CA SER A 97 -3.40 -8.94 -19.14
C SER A 97 -2.40 -8.05 -19.89
N GLY A 98 -1.14 -8.48 -19.90
CA GLY A 98 -0.02 -7.70 -20.39
C GLY A 98 0.35 -6.53 -19.48
N VAL A 99 1.46 -5.88 -19.81
CA VAL A 99 1.97 -4.69 -19.13
C VAL A 99 2.35 -3.65 -20.18
N ASP A 100 1.87 -2.42 -19.99
CA ASP A 100 2.32 -1.27 -20.75
C ASP A 100 3.62 -0.74 -20.09
N GLY A 101 4.71 -0.73 -20.86
CA GLY A 101 6.00 -0.22 -20.45
C GLY A 101 6.04 1.31 -20.46
N PHE A 102 6.95 1.88 -19.67
CA PHE A 102 7.17 3.34 -19.62
C PHE A 102 7.66 3.93 -20.95
N ASP A 103 8.15 3.08 -21.85
CA ASP A 103 8.57 3.39 -23.22
C ASP A 103 7.39 3.36 -24.23
N GLY A 104 6.17 3.10 -23.76
CA GLY A 104 4.98 2.95 -24.61
C GLY A 104 4.86 1.57 -25.27
N SER A 105 5.76 0.64 -24.99
CA SER A 105 5.65 -0.73 -25.50
C SER A 105 4.59 -1.52 -24.72
N ARG A 106 3.84 -2.41 -25.38
CA ARG A 106 2.90 -3.31 -24.71
C ARG A 106 3.41 -4.74 -24.76
N LYS A 107 3.69 -5.33 -23.60
CA LYS A 107 4.13 -6.73 -23.49
C LYS A 107 2.95 -7.59 -23.09
N GLU A 108 2.48 -8.44 -23.99
CA GLU A 108 1.41 -9.42 -23.75
C GLU A 108 1.92 -10.83 -24.05
N ALA A 109 1.48 -11.80 -23.25
CA ALA A 109 1.75 -13.20 -23.54
C ALA A 109 1.01 -13.62 -24.83
N PRO A 110 1.66 -14.35 -25.76
CA PRO A 110 0.97 -14.84 -26.95
C PRO A 110 -0.20 -15.73 -26.53
N LYS A 111 -1.38 -15.47 -27.09
CA LYS A 111 -2.56 -16.32 -26.85
C LYS A 111 -2.21 -17.74 -27.29
N GLN A 112 -2.36 -18.70 -26.38
CA GLN A 112 -2.24 -20.12 -26.73
C GLN A 112 -3.38 -20.46 -27.70
N VAL A 113 -3.07 -20.45 -28.99
CA VAL A 113 -3.96 -21.03 -30.00
C VAL A 113 -3.74 -22.54 -29.92
N VAL A 114 -4.72 -23.26 -29.37
CA VAL A 114 -4.72 -24.72 -29.43
C VAL A 114 -4.78 -25.10 -30.91
N LYS A 115 -3.65 -25.54 -31.47
CA LYS A 115 -3.62 -26.12 -32.81
C LYS A 115 -4.07 -27.58 -32.69
N ALA A 116 -4.96 -27.99 -33.58
CA ALA A 116 -5.24 -29.41 -33.75
C ALA A 116 -3.94 -30.14 -34.09
N ILE A 117 -3.71 -31.28 -33.44
CA ILE A 117 -2.62 -32.18 -33.82
C ILE A 117 -3.08 -32.86 -35.11
N GLU A 118 -2.30 -32.74 -36.18
CA GLU A 118 -2.50 -33.52 -37.42
C GLU A 118 -2.17 -35.00 -37.19
#